data_AF-A0A957X1I4-F1
#
_entry.id   AF-A0A957X1I4-F1
#
_cell.length_a   1.000
_cell.length_b   1.000
_cell.length_c   1.000
_cell.angle_alpha   90.00
_cell.angle_beta   90.00
_cell.angle_gamma   90.00
#
_symmetry.space_group_name_H-M   'P 1'
#
loop_
_entity.id
_entity.type
_entity.pdbx_description
1 polymer ?
#
loop_
_entity_poly.entity_id
_entity_poly.type
_entity_poly.pdbx_seq_one_letter_code
_entity_poly.pdbx_strand_id
1 'polypeptide(L)'
;FAADLFGRDGRVAALVTTAAYIYTPYLLTNIYVRGAIAELGAQMLLPWILWSFRRIWLHPTPQRYVPIAIFALGALAWTHTISLLIVPPL
;
A
#
# COMPACT_ATOMS: atom_id res chain seq x y z
N PHE A 1 2.52 -7.47 4.03
CA PHE A 1 1.23 -7.27 4.73
C PHE A 1 0.46 -8.58 4.87
N ALA A 2 -0.04 -9.18 3.79
CA ALA A 2 -0.87 -10.40 3.87
C ALA A 2 -0.15 -11.60 4.54
N ALA A 3 1.13 -11.83 4.27
CA ALA A 3 1.90 -12.89 4.95
C ALA A 3 1.87 -12.77 6.48
N ASP A 4 1.93 -11.54 7.00
CA ASP A 4 1.93 -11.26 8.44
C ASP A 4 0.52 -11.33 9.05
N LEU A 5 -0.53 -11.38 8.24
CA LEU A 5 -1.92 -11.41 8.70
C LEU A 5 -2.43 -12.84 8.90
N PHE A 6 -2.01 -13.78 8.05
CA PHE A 6 -2.56 -15.14 7.98
C PHE A 6 -1.70 -16.22 8.66
N GLY A 7 -0.62 -15.84 9.38
CA GLY A 7 0.16 -16.76 10.20
C GLY A 7 0.72 -17.97 9.43
N ARG A 8 0.29 -19.18 9.78
CA ARG A 8 0.73 -20.45 9.13
C ARG A 8 0.46 -20.47 7.62
N ASP A 9 -0.64 -19.88 7.17
CA ASP A 9 -1.00 -19.82 5.74
C ASP A 9 -0.51 -18.54 5.05
N GLY A 10 0.34 -17.77 5.72
CA GLY A 10 0.81 -16.46 5.28
C GLY A 10 1.42 -16.44 3.88
N ARG A 11 2.15 -17.50 3.48
CA ARG A 11 2.76 -17.58 2.14
C ARG A 11 1.73 -17.67 1.04
N VAL A 12 0.72 -18.53 1.19
CA VAL A 12 -0.35 -18.70 0.20
C VAL A 12 -1.20 -17.45 0.15
N ALA A 13 -1.58 -16.90 1.31
CA ALA A 13 -2.34 -15.66 1.37
C ALA A 13 -1.59 -14.48 0.73
N ALA A 14 -0.26 -14.40 0.88
CA ALA A 14 0.54 -13.39 0.21
C ALA A 14 0.53 -13.53 -1.30
N LEU A 15 0.66 -14.75 -1.83
CA LEU A 15 0.59 -14.99 -3.28
C LEU A 15 -0.77 -14.61 -3.84
N VAL A 16 -1.85 -15.09 -3.20
CA VAL A 16 -3.23 -14.81 -3.63
C VAL A 16 -3.51 -13.31 -3.58
N THR A 17 -3.14 -12.64 -2.48
CA THR A 17 -3.35 -11.18 -2.34
C THR A 17 -2.54 -10.40 -3.37
N THR A 18 -1.30 -10.82 -3.65
CA THR A 18 -0.45 -10.15 -4.65
C THR A 18 -1.04 -10.30 -6.05
N ALA A 19 -1.48 -11.50 -6.41
CA ALA A 19 -2.13 -11.75 -7.69
C ALA A 19 -3.43 -10.94 -7.81
N ALA A 20 -4.30 -11.01 -6.80
CA ALA A 20 -5.54 -10.25 -6.77
C ALA A 20 -5.30 -8.74 -6.91
N TYR A 21 -4.27 -8.20 -6.24
CA TYR A 21 -3.93 -6.79 -6.27
C TYR A 21 -3.44 -6.32 -7.65
N ILE A 22 -2.50 -7.04 -8.27
CA ILE A 22 -1.92 -6.65 -9.56
C ILE A 22 -2.94 -6.81 -10.69
N TYR A 23 -3.83 -7.82 -10.60
CA TYR A 23 -4.86 -8.06 -11.61
C TYR A 23 -6.21 -7.39 -11.30
N THR A 24 -6.24 -6.44 -10.35
CA THR A 24 -7.48 -5.73 -10.06
C THR A 24 -7.95 -4.96 -11.31
N PRO A 25 -9.22 -5.07 -11.73
CA PRO A 25 -9.72 -4.40 -12.94
C PRO A 25 -9.44 -2.90 -12.94
N TYR A 26 -9.49 -2.27 -11.77
CA TYR A 26 -9.23 -0.85 -11.61
C TYR A 26 -7.76 -0.47 -11.90
N LEU A 27 -6.81 -1.29 -11.44
CA LEU A 27 -5.39 -1.06 -11.72
C LEU A 27 -5.10 -1.21 -13.22
N LEU A 28 -5.68 -2.24 -13.85
CA LEU A 28 -5.56 -2.46 -15.29
C LEU A 28 -6.21 -1.32 -16.10
N THR A 29 -7.37 -0.83 -15.67
CA THR A 29 -8.05 0.31 -16.31
C THR A 29 -7.21 1.58 -16.20
N ASN A 30 -6.57 1.82 -15.05
CA ASN A 30 -5.68 2.97 -14.87
C ASN A 30 -4.45 2.91 -15.79
N ILE A 31 -3.90 1.71 -16.02
CA ILE A 31 -2.75 1.52 -16.92
C ILE A 31 -3.17 1.63 -18.39
N TYR A 32 -4.13 0.79 -18.82
CA TYR A 32 -4.36 0.53 -20.25
C TYR A 32 -5.44 1.40 -20.88
N VAL A 33 -6.36 1.96 -20.07
CA VAL A 33 -7.51 2.72 -20.59
C VAL A 33 -7.37 4.20 -20.27
N ARG A 34 -7.13 4.53 -19.00
CA ARG A 34 -7.12 5.92 -18.52
C ARG A 34 -5.75 6.58 -18.61
N GLY A 35 -4.67 5.80 -18.67
CA GLY A 35 -3.30 6.33 -18.56
C GLY A 35 -3.08 7.15 -17.29
N ALA A 36 -3.77 6.82 -16.20
CA ALA A 36 -3.80 7.60 -14.96
C ALA A 36 -2.55 7.29 -14.11
N ILE A 37 -1.37 7.69 -14.59
CA ILE A 37 -0.07 7.35 -13.98
C ILE A 37 0.05 7.87 -12.54
N ALA A 38 -0.50 9.07 -12.26
CA ALA A 38 -0.55 9.66 -10.93
C ALA A 38 -1.31 8.75 -9.94
N GLU A 39 -2.49 8.29 -10.35
CA GLU A 39 -3.34 7.40 -9.56
C GLU A 39 -2.72 6.01 -9.40
N LEU A 40 -2.11 5.48 -10.47
CA LEU A 40 -1.34 4.24 -10.43
C LEU A 40 -0.20 4.33 -9.40
N GLY A 41 0.56 5.42 -9.41
CA GLY A 41 1.63 5.67 -8.44
C GLY A 41 1.12 5.67 -7.01
N ALA A 42 -0.02 6.32 -6.76
CA ALA A 42 -0.68 6.27 -5.47
C ALA A 42 -1.07 4.86 -5.06
N GLN A 43 -1.63 4.05 -5.97
CA GLN A 43 -1.96 2.65 -5.72
C GLN A 43 -0.70 1.84 -5.37
N MET A 44 0.41 2.03 -6.06
CA MET A 44 1.67 1.33 -5.75
C MET A 44 2.19 1.62 -4.34
N LEU A 45 1.86 2.78 -3.77
CA LEU A 45 2.29 3.18 -2.41
C LEU A 45 1.39 2.63 -1.31
N LEU A 46 0.12 2.29 -1.58
CA LEU A 46 -0.83 1.82 -0.57
C LEU A 46 -0.33 0.63 0.26
N PRO A 47 0.27 -0.44 -0.31
CA PRO A 47 0.77 -1.56 0.48
C PRO A 47 1.88 -1.16 1.46
N TRP A 48 2.72 -0.19 1.09
CA TRP A 48 3.80 0.34 1.94
C TRP A 48 3.27 1.17 3.09
N ILE A 49 2.26 2.00 2.83
CA ILE A 49 1.56 2.78 3.85
C ILE A 49 0.91 1.83 4.86
N LEU A 50 0.07 0.91 4.41
CA LEU A 50 -0.62 -0.04 5.30
C LEU A 50 0.35 -0.91 6.11
N TRP A 51 1.44 -1.37 5.48
CA TRP A 51 2.44 -2.19 6.16
C TRP A 51 3.25 -1.39 7.18
N SER A 52 3.72 -0.19 6.84
CA SER A 52 4.52 0.64 7.75
C SER A 52 3.71 1.06 8.98
N PHE A 53 2.46 1.50 8.79
CA PHE A 53 1.56 1.81 9.90
C PHE A 53 1.33 0.58 10.78
N ARG A 54 0.98 -0.58 10.22
CA ARG A 54 0.82 -1.81 11.02
C ARG A 54 2.05 -2.11 11.88
N ARG A 55 3.26 -1.89 11.35
CA ARG A 55 4.50 -2.09 12.10
C ARG A 55 4.69 -1.03 13.19
N ILE A 56 4.32 0.22 12.96
CA ILE A 56 4.32 1.26 13.99
C ILE A 56 3.36 0.92 15.13
N TRP A 57 2.19 0.35 14.82
CA TRP A 57 1.18 0.02 15.83
C TRP A 57 1.49 -1.26 16.63
N LEU A 58 2.08 -2.27 15.99
CA LEU A 58 2.17 -3.63 16.56
C LEU A 58 3.59 -4.10 16.87
N HIS A 59 4.62 -3.42 16.37
CA HIS A 59 6.01 -3.86 16.58
C HIS A 59 6.58 -3.31 17.88
N PRO A 60 7.39 -4.07 18.63
CA PRO A 60 8.04 -3.59 19.86
C PRO A 60 8.95 -2.37 19.65
N THR A 61 9.43 -2.16 18.43
CA THR A 61 10.36 -1.08 18.03
C THR A 61 9.78 -0.23 16.91
N PRO A 62 8.73 0.56 17.19
CA PRO A 62 7.94 1.24 16.16
C PRO A 62 8.72 2.32 15.40
N GLN A 63 9.69 2.96 16.06
CA GLN A 63 10.51 4.05 15.50
C GLN A 63 11.23 3.66 14.20
N ARG A 64 11.58 2.38 14.03
CA ARG A 64 12.27 1.89 12.82
C ARG A 64 11.41 2.02 11.56
N TYR A 65 10.09 2.04 11.70
CA TYR A 65 9.15 2.04 10.58
C TYR A 65 8.61 3.43 10.24
N VAL A 66 8.81 4.41 11.12
CA VAL A 66 8.39 5.81 10.94
C VAL A 66 8.98 6.43 9.67
N PRO A 67 10.28 6.29 9.34
CA PRO A 67 10.82 6.85 8.10
C PRO A 67 10.11 6.29 6.86
N ILE A 68 9.78 5.00 6.86
CA ILE A 68 9.10 4.34 5.72
C ILE A 68 7.68 4.92 5.55
N ALA A 69 6.95 5.11 6.65
CA ALA A 69 5.64 5.74 6.61
C ALA A 69 5.72 7.19 6.08
N ILE A 70 6.69 7.98 6.55
CA ILE A 70 6.91 9.36 6.10
C ILE A 70 7.21 9.40 4.60
N PHE A 71 8.14 8.57 4.11
CA PHE A 71 8.47 8.53 2.69
C PHE A 71 7.29 8.10 1.83
N ALA A 72 6.54 7.08 2.27
CA ALA A 72 5.38 6.60 1.52
C ALA A 72 4.24 7.63 1.47
N LEU A 73 3.98 8.35 2.58
CA LEU A 73 2.99 9.43 2.61
C LEU A 73 3.44 10.66 1.81
N GLY A 74 4.72 11.03 1.88
CA GLY A 74 5.27 12.11 1.06
C GLY A 74 5.19 11.81 -0.43
N ALA A 75 5.51 10.57 -0.83
CA ALA A 75 5.33 10.11 -2.20
C ALA A 75 3.85 10.07 -2.61
N LEU A 76 2.93 9.73 -1.69
CA LEU A 76 1.50 9.75 -1.96
C LEU A 76 1.00 11.18 -2.19
N ALA A 77 1.45 12.12 -1.36
CA ALA A 77 1.14 13.53 -1.51
C ALA A 77 1.62 14.09 -2.85
N TRP A 78 2.82 13.66 -3.29
CA TRP A 78 3.40 14.04 -4.58
C TRP A 78 2.66 13.42 -5.78
N THR A 79 2.22 12.16 -5.65
CA THR A 79 1.59 11.42 -6.75
C THR A 79 0.12 11.74 -6.93
N HIS A 80 -0.67 11.75 -5.85
CA HIS A 80 -2.12 11.89 -5.95
C HIS A 80 -2.74 12.47 -4.67
N THR A 81 -2.92 13.79 -4.64
CA THR A 81 -3.44 14.52 -3.48
C THR A 81 -4.83 14.05 -3.05
N ILE A 82 -5.69 13.66 -3.99
CA ILE A 82 -7.03 13.12 -3.66
C ILE A 82 -6.89 11.82 -2.86
N SER A 83 -5.96 10.95 -3.25
CA SER A 83 -5.73 9.69 -2.52
C SER A 83 -5.18 9.96 -1.13
N LEU A 84 -4.34 10.99 -0.95
CA LEU A 84 -3.89 11.42 0.37
C LEU A 84 -5.04 11.86 1.28
N LEU A 85 -6.07 12.51 0.74
CA LEU A 85 -7.23 12.95 1.53
C LEU A 85 -8.16 11.79 1.92
N ILE A 86 -8.22 10.75 1.07
CA ILE A 86 -9.11 9.60 1.26
C ILE A 86 -8.46 8.52 2.12
N VAL A 87 -7.14 8.32 1.99
CA VAL A 87 -6.38 7.46 2.90
C VAL A 87 -6.33 8.20 4.23
N PRO A 88 -7.06 7.76 5.27
CA PRO A 88 -7.09 8.47 6.53
C PRO A 88 -5.65 8.63 7.04
N PRO A 89 -5.31 9.72 7.75
CA PRO A 89 -4.18 9.67 8.66
C PRO A 89 -4.51 8.59 9.70
N LEU A 90 -4.03 7.37 9.45
CA LEU A 90 -4.14 6.21 10.33
C LEU A 90 -3.47 6.47 11.68
#